data_AF-A0A7C8D2A8-F1
#
_entry.id   AF-A0A7C8D2A8-F1
#
_cell.length_a   1.000
_cell.length_b   1.000
_cell.length_c   1.000
_cell.angle_alpha   90.00
_cell.angle_beta   90.00
_cell.angle_gamma   90.00
#
_symmetry.space_group_name_H-M   'P 1'
#
loop_
_entity.id
_entity.type
_entity.pdbx_description
1 polymer ?
#
loop_
_entity_poly.entity_id
_entity_poly.type
_entity_poly.pdbx_seq_one_letter_code
_entity_poly.pdbx_strand_id
1 'polypeptide(L)'
;MTFDTLYYSITHSMLTHLRCVKLTQASLVILLVVLPTSLSADQGVENLPICYDFGCKTQVKINITAPEWQSVAGWFHPRATTAEAERRQIRQAIGWMEAVVGRYTPTYRDKALNLEHGGKSPGQMDCIDESLNVTQYLSL
;
A
#
# COMPACT_ATOMS: atom_id res chain seq x y z
N MET A 1 -65.61 -33.99 2.91
CA MET A 1 -65.69 -32.55 2.63
C MET A 1 -64.28 -32.00 2.89
N THR A 2 -63.27 -32.25 2.03
CA THR A 2 -62.87 -31.51 0.80
C THR A 2 -62.77 -29.99 1.04
N PHE A 3 -61.58 -29.36 1.10
CA PHE A 3 -60.73 -28.85 0.00
C PHE A 3 -61.53 -28.06 -1.05
N ASP A 4 -61.66 -26.74 -0.84
CA ASP A 4 -61.94 -25.69 -1.85
C ASP A 4 -61.77 -24.31 -1.15
N THR A 5 -60.58 -23.72 -1.06
CA THR A 5 -59.99 -22.88 -2.13
C THR A 5 -61.00 -22.03 -2.91
N LEU A 6 -61.47 -20.96 -2.27
CA LEU A 6 -61.74 -19.66 -2.89
C LEU A 6 -61.31 -18.61 -1.84
N TYR A 7 -60.16 -17.93 -1.89
CA TYR A 7 -59.38 -17.46 -3.04
C TYR A 7 -60.26 -16.97 -4.17
N TYR A 8 -61.30 -16.17 -3.92
CA TYR A 8 -61.80 -15.25 -4.96
C TYR A 8 -62.88 -14.30 -4.44
N SER A 9 -62.57 -13.48 -3.43
CA SER A 9 -63.17 -12.15 -3.42
C SER A 9 -62.38 -11.14 -2.60
N ILE A 10 -61.48 -10.44 -3.29
CA ILE A 10 -61.48 -8.98 -3.32
C ILE A 10 -60.88 -8.35 -2.03
N THR A 11 -59.63 -7.88 -1.94
CA THR A 11 -58.82 -7.15 -2.93
C THR A 11 -59.60 -6.14 -3.77
N HIS A 12 -60.44 -5.31 -3.15
CA HIS A 12 -60.88 -3.94 -3.55
C HIS A 12 -61.47 -3.40 -2.24
N SER A 13 -61.18 -2.24 -1.70
CA SER A 13 -60.84 -0.96 -2.28
C SER A 13 -60.23 -0.22 -1.10
N MET A 14 -58.92 -0.03 -1.10
CA MET A 14 -58.40 1.27 -1.47
C MET A 14 -58.96 2.37 -0.59
N LEU A 15 -58.04 2.86 0.25
CA LEU A 15 -57.78 4.27 0.38
C LEU A 15 -58.82 5.04 1.19
N THR A 16 -58.29 6.04 1.90
CA THR A 16 -59.04 7.15 2.48
C THR A 16 -59.78 6.76 3.78
N HIS A 17 -59.55 7.35 4.94
CA HIS A 17 -59.24 8.73 5.21
C HIS A 17 -58.64 8.85 6.62
N LEU A 18 -57.50 9.52 6.68
CA LEU A 18 -57.26 10.67 7.54
C LEU A 18 -57.47 10.54 9.06
N ARG A 19 -56.39 10.91 9.76
CA ARG A 19 -56.30 11.51 11.11
C ARG A 19 -55.86 10.57 12.22
N CYS A 20 -54.57 10.26 12.23
CA CYS A 20 -53.82 10.17 13.47
C CYS A 20 -52.51 10.98 13.34
N VAL A 21 -52.64 12.28 13.07
CA VAL A 21 -51.56 13.25 13.27
C VAL A 21 -52.00 14.11 14.43
N LYS A 22 -51.40 13.90 15.60
CA LYS A 22 -50.88 14.98 16.44
C LYS A 22 -50.15 14.45 17.68
N LEU A 23 -48.87 14.85 17.74
CA LEU A 23 -48.16 15.28 18.94
C LEU A 23 -47.75 14.20 19.95
N THR A 24 -46.60 13.58 19.72
CA THR A 24 -45.49 13.60 20.70
C THR A 24 -44.17 13.44 19.93
N GLN A 25 -43.25 14.39 20.14
CA GLN A 25 -41.93 14.44 19.51
C GLN A 25 -41.10 13.20 19.92
N ALA A 26 -41.01 12.21 19.04
CA ALA A 26 -39.87 11.31 19.06
C ALA A 26 -38.75 12.01 18.31
N SER A 27 -37.84 12.65 19.06
CA SER A 27 -36.57 13.14 18.53
C SER A 27 -35.80 11.96 17.93
N LEU A 28 -35.98 11.69 16.64
CA LEU A 28 -35.02 10.94 15.84
C LEU A 28 -33.78 11.82 15.72
N VAL A 29 -32.90 11.76 16.72
CA VAL A 29 -31.49 12.07 16.51
C VAL A 29 -30.96 10.94 15.64
N ILE A 30 -30.99 11.15 14.32
CA ILE A 30 -30.26 10.33 13.36
C ILE A 30 -28.78 10.49 13.75
N LEU A 31 -28.26 9.51 14.48
CA LEU A 31 -26.83 9.35 14.73
C LEU A 31 -26.19 9.03 13.37
N LEU A 32 -25.84 10.06 12.61
CA LEU A 32 -24.92 9.98 11.49
C LEU A 32 -23.58 9.53 12.08
N VAL A 33 -23.36 8.21 12.09
CA VAL A 33 -22.04 7.64 12.36
C VAL A 33 -21.16 8.08 11.20
N VAL A 34 -20.44 9.18 11.40
CA VAL A 34 -19.31 9.56 10.55
C VAL A 34 -18.27 8.48 10.82
N LEU A 35 -18.25 7.40 10.03
CA LEU A 35 -17.10 6.51 10.03
C LEU A 35 -15.90 7.38 9.66
N PRO A 36 -14.90 7.56 10.52
CA PRO A 36 -13.64 8.09 10.05
C PRO A 36 -13.14 7.08 9.04
N THR A 37 -13.24 7.40 7.74
CA THR A 37 -12.42 6.74 6.75
C THR A 37 -11.01 7.07 7.18
N SER A 38 -10.33 6.12 7.82
CA SER A 38 -8.90 6.16 8.02
C SER A 38 -8.31 6.19 6.62
N LEU A 39 -8.14 7.39 6.06
CA LEU A 39 -7.21 7.62 4.98
C LEU A 39 -5.88 7.39 5.67
N SER A 40 -5.43 6.12 5.69
CA SER A 40 -4.04 5.82 5.98
C SER A 40 -3.28 6.67 5.00
N ALA A 41 -2.74 7.78 5.48
CA ALA A 41 -1.80 8.54 4.73
C ALA A 41 -0.69 7.52 4.46
N ASP A 42 -0.66 7.00 3.25
CA ASP A 42 0.42 6.17 2.75
C ASP A 42 1.67 6.97 3.11
N GLN A 43 2.48 6.46 4.03
CA GLN A 43 3.64 7.19 4.54
C GLN A 43 4.80 6.80 3.64
N GLY A 44 5.42 7.80 3.01
CA GLY A 44 6.70 7.61 2.33
C GLY A 44 7.81 7.29 3.32
N VAL A 45 9.02 7.11 2.79
CA VAL A 45 10.23 6.93 3.60
C VAL A 45 11.02 8.23 3.58
N GLU A 46 11.22 8.83 4.74
CA GLU A 46 12.00 10.07 4.88
C GLU A 46 13.44 9.79 5.28
N ASN A 47 14.36 10.62 4.79
CA ASN A 47 15.77 10.63 5.19
C ASN A 47 16.48 9.27 5.00
N LEU A 48 16.07 8.47 4.01
CA LEU A 48 16.69 7.18 3.72
C LEU A 48 18.15 7.40 3.30
N PRO A 49 19.15 6.91 4.08
CA PRO A 49 20.54 7.06 3.72
C PRO A 49 20.91 6.09 2.60
N ILE A 50 21.57 6.59 1.56
CA ILE A 50 22.04 5.82 0.41
C ILE A 50 23.54 6.05 0.20
N CYS A 51 24.29 4.96 0.01
CA CYS A 51 25.70 4.90 -0.34
C CYS A 51 25.89 4.57 -1.82
N TYR A 52 26.87 5.19 -2.48
CA TYR A 52 27.35 4.80 -3.82
C TYR A 52 28.78 5.32 -4.09
N ASP A 53 29.30 5.06 -5.30
CA ASP A 53 30.65 5.42 -5.79
C ASP A 53 31.82 4.61 -5.20
N PHE A 54 31.59 3.30 -4.97
CA PHE A 54 32.53 2.32 -4.41
C PHE A 54 32.99 2.64 -2.98
N GLY A 55 32.67 1.81 -2.00
CA GLY A 55 33.15 1.97 -0.63
C GLY A 55 32.45 3.09 0.14
N CYS A 56 31.21 3.40 -0.24
CA CYS A 56 30.34 4.42 0.33
C CYS A 56 31.00 5.82 0.36
N LYS A 57 31.70 6.16 -0.73
CA LYS A 57 32.35 7.48 -0.87
C LYS A 57 31.34 8.61 -0.96
N THR A 58 30.21 8.36 -1.61
CA THR A 58 29.12 9.32 -1.70
C THR A 58 27.96 8.84 -0.84
N GLN A 59 27.49 9.73 0.05
CA GLN A 59 26.37 9.48 0.95
C GLN A 59 25.35 10.59 0.77
N VAL A 60 24.10 10.19 0.54
CA VAL A 60 22.98 11.11 0.42
C VAL A 60 21.81 10.62 1.27
N LYS A 61 20.88 11.53 1.58
CA LYS A 61 19.59 11.18 2.15
C LYS A 61 18.51 11.51 1.14
N ILE A 62 17.64 10.56 0.84
CA ILE A 62 16.52 10.76 -0.08
C ILE A 62 15.20 10.61 0.66
N ASN A 63 14.15 11.21 0.09
CA ASN A 63 12.78 11.00 0.53
C ASN A 63 12.04 10.25 -0.59
N ILE A 64 11.54 9.06 -0.28
CA ILE A 64 10.74 8.25 -1.20
C ILE A 64 9.27 8.60 -0.95
N THR A 65 8.54 8.86 -2.02
CA THR A 65 7.12 9.20 -1.89
C THR A 65 6.30 7.99 -1.45
N ALA A 66 5.13 8.24 -0.89
CA ALA A 66 4.25 7.16 -0.46
C ALA A 66 3.85 6.18 -1.58
N PRO A 67 3.43 6.63 -2.78
CA PRO A 67 3.10 5.71 -3.87
C PRO A 67 4.28 4.84 -4.32
N GLU A 68 5.50 5.39 -4.27
CA GLU A 68 6.71 4.62 -4.58
C GLU A 68 7.03 3.60 -3.50
N TRP A 69 6.89 3.98 -2.22
CA TRP A 69 7.03 3.04 -1.12
C TRP A 69 6.00 1.92 -1.21
N GLN A 70 4.74 2.24 -1.51
CA GLN A 70 3.69 1.25 -1.71
C GLN A 70 3.97 0.33 -2.90
N SER A 71 4.68 0.80 -3.93
CA SER A 71 5.12 -0.03 -5.05
C SER A 71 6.22 -1.03 -4.66
N VAL A 72 7.00 -0.76 -3.60
CA VAL A 72 7.97 -1.69 -3.01
C VAL A 72 7.28 -2.64 -2.04
N ALA A 73 6.52 -2.10 -1.08
CA ALA A 73 5.80 -2.88 -0.08
C ALA A 73 4.75 -3.83 -0.71
N GLY A 74 4.23 -3.48 -1.88
CA GLY A 74 3.29 -4.30 -2.63
C GLY A 74 3.82 -5.69 -3.01
N TRP A 75 5.14 -5.87 -3.12
CA TRP A 75 5.75 -7.18 -3.41
C TRP A 75 5.53 -8.22 -2.30
N PHE A 76 5.15 -7.78 -1.10
CA PHE A 76 4.82 -8.66 0.04
C PHE A 76 3.34 -9.06 0.10
N HIS A 77 2.55 -8.73 -0.93
CA HIS A 77 1.14 -9.13 -1.03
C HIS A 77 0.92 -10.19 -2.15
N PRO A 78 0.22 -11.31 -1.86
CA PRO A 78 -0.21 -11.75 -0.54
C PRO A 78 1.00 -12.12 0.34
N ARG A 79 0.79 -12.13 1.66
CA ARG A 79 1.85 -12.53 2.62
C ARG A 79 2.39 -13.91 2.26
N ALA A 80 3.71 -14.05 2.20
CA ALA A 80 4.36 -15.34 2.01
C ALA A 80 3.98 -16.35 3.11
N THR A 81 3.73 -17.60 2.71
CA THR A 81 3.41 -18.71 3.63
C THR A 81 4.54 -19.73 3.74
N THR A 82 5.61 -19.59 2.96
CA THR A 82 6.82 -20.42 3.05
C THR A 82 8.07 -19.54 2.98
N ALA A 83 9.17 -20.05 3.50
CA ALA A 83 10.45 -19.34 3.47
C ALA A 83 10.95 -19.10 2.03
N GLU A 84 10.67 -20.02 1.10
CA GLU A 84 10.99 -19.86 -0.32
C GLU A 84 10.18 -18.73 -0.95
N ALA A 85 8.89 -18.62 -0.60
CA ALA A 85 8.04 -17.54 -1.07
C ALA A 85 8.51 -16.18 -0.51
N GLU A 86 8.86 -16.14 0.78
CA GLU A 86 9.39 -14.95 1.43
C GLU A 86 10.68 -14.47 0.76
N ARG A 87 11.67 -15.36 0.57
CA ARG A 87 12.92 -15.03 -0.12
C ARG A 87 12.70 -14.53 -1.55
N ARG A 88 11.70 -15.06 -2.26
CA ARG A 88 11.31 -14.56 -3.60
C ARG A 88 10.73 -13.15 -3.53
N GLN A 89 9.84 -12.88 -2.57
CA GLN A 89 9.26 -11.55 -2.39
C GLN A 89 10.32 -10.51 -2.01
N ILE A 90 11.20 -10.85 -1.06
CA ILE A 90 12.32 -9.99 -0.66
C ILE A 90 13.21 -9.67 -1.86
N ARG A 91 13.55 -10.67 -2.68
CA ARG A 91 14.35 -10.46 -3.91
C ARG A 91 13.71 -9.43 -4.85
N GLN A 92 12.39 -9.51 -5.06
CA GLN A 92 11.69 -8.57 -5.94
C GLN A 92 11.60 -7.18 -5.31
N ALA A 93 11.29 -7.10 -4.01
CA ALA A 93 11.20 -5.85 -3.27
C ALA A 93 12.54 -5.09 -3.28
N ILE A 94 13.66 -5.77 -2.98
CA ILE A 94 15.00 -5.16 -3.01
C ILE A 94 15.35 -4.68 -4.42
N GLY A 95 15.17 -5.52 -5.44
CA GLY A 95 15.47 -5.12 -6.82
C GLY A 95 14.62 -3.93 -7.29
N TRP A 96 13.36 -3.84 -6.85
CA TRP A 96 12.51 -2.69 -7.13
C TRP A 96 12.88 -1.46 -6.32
N MET A 97 13.31 -1.64 -5.06
CA MET A 97 13.83 -0.56 -4.22
C MET A 97 15.06 0.10 -4.87
N GLU A 98 16.00 -0.67 -5.43
CA GLU A 98 17.13 -0.13 -6.17
C GLU A 98 16.69 0.72 -7.39
N ALA A 99 15.65 0.27 -8.10
CA ALA A 99 15.08 1.04 -9.22
C ALA A 99 14.40 2.34 -8.76
N VAL A 100 13.74 2.34 -7.60
CA VAL A 100 13.15 3.55 -6.99
C VAL A 100 14.25 4.50 -6.55
N VAL A 101 15.26 4.02 -5.81
CA VAL A 101 16.42 4.81 -5.36
C VAL A 101 17.18 5.42 -6.54
N GLY A 102 17.35 4.68 -7.63
CA GLY A 102 17.97 5.17 -8.86
C GLY A 102 17.22 6.33 -9.53
N ARG A 103 15.98 6.66 -9.14
CA ARG A 103 15.31 7.89 -9.61
C ARG A 103 15.83 9.15 -8.91
N TYR A 104 16.42 8.99 -7.74
CA TYR A 104 16.90 10.07 -6.87
C TYR A 104 18.42 10.21 -6.88
N THR A 105 19.13 9.17 -7.27
CA THR A 105 20.60 9.11 -7.25
C THR A 105 21.13 8.70 -8.62
N PRO A 106 22.43 8.85 -8.89
CA PRO A 106 23.04 8.31 -10.10
C PRO A 106 23.06 6.77 -10.19
N THR A 107 22.54 6.03 -9.18
CA THR A 107 22.62 4.56 -9.13
C THR A 107 21.78 3.85 -10.20
N TYR A 108 20.91 4.57 -10.94
CA TYR A 108 20.31 4.04 -12.18
C TYR A 108 21.36 3.61 -13.23
N ARG A 109 22.62 4.04 -13.07
CA ARG A 109 23.76 3.69 -13.93
C ARG A 109 24.50 2.46 -13.47
N ASP A 110 24.14 1.92 -12.31
CA ASP A 110 24.81 0.77 -11.73
C ASP A 110 24.84 -0.43 -12.69
N LYS A 111 25.96 -1.14 -12.68
CA LYS A 111 26.23 -2.33 -13.46
C LYS A 111 26.50 -3.49 -12.52
N ALA A 112 26.04 -4.67 -12.92
CA ALA A 112 26.27 -5.88 -12.16
C ALA A 112 27.77 -6.16 -11.95
N LEU A 113 28.05 -6.89 -10.86
CA LEU A 113 29.35 -7.32 -10.38
C LEU A 113 30.15 -6.22 -9.67
N ASN A 114 30.98 -6.65 -8.72
CA ASN A 114 32.00 -5.80 -8.13
C ASN A 114 33.17 -5.67 -9.12
N LEU A 115 33.17 -4.61 -9.94
CA LEU A 115 34.24 -4.39 -10.92
C LEU A 115 35.54 -3.98 -10.19
N GLU A 116 36.52 -4.88 -10.14
CA GLU A 116 37.78 -4.74 -9.35
C GLU A 116 38.58 -3.45 -9.60
N HIS A 117 38.36 -2.75 -10.71
CA HIS A 117 39.09 -1.53 -11.08
C HIS A 117 38.28 -0.24 -10.88
N GLY A 118 37.18 -0.34 -10.14
CA GLY A 118 36.23 0.74 -9.95
C GLY A 118 35.53 1.00 -11.28
N GLY A 119 34.29 0.57 -11.41
CA GLY A 119 33.43 1.23 -12.39
C GLY A 119 33.39 2.71 -12.01
N LYS A 120 34.28 3.53 -12.58
CA LYS A 120 34.44 4.96 -12.26
C LYS A 120 33.26 5.80 -12.76
N SER A 121 32.17 5.14 -13.10
CA SER A 121 30.94 5.77 -13.54
C SER A 121 30.20 6.26 -12.30
N PRO A 122 29.84 7.54 -12.23
CA PRO A 122 29.04 8.05 -11.11
C PRO A 122 27.81 7.18 -10.89
N GLY A 123 27.59 6.79 -9.63
CA GLY A 123 26.48 5.94 -9.21
C GLY A 123 26.73 4.44 -9.27
N GLN A 124 27.89 3.98 -9.76
CA GLN A 124 28.23 2.56 -9.67
C GLN A 124 28.43 2.15 -8.21
N MET A 125 27.91 0.98 -7.87
CA MET A 125 27.97 0.41 -6.53
C MET A 125 28.91 -0.79 -6.48
N ASP A 126 29.55 -0.98 -5.33
CA ASP A 126 30.29 -2.19 -4.98
C ASP A 126 29.60 -2.97 -3.85
N CYS A 127 30.21 -4.06 -3.40
CA CYS A 127 29.63 -4.86 -2.32
C CYS A 127 29.46 -4.09 -1.00
N ILE A 128 30.24 -3.03 -0.76
CA ILE A 128 30.09 -2.20 0.44
C ILE A 128 28.87 -1.31 0.30
N ASP A 129 28.72 -0.63 -0.84
CA ASP A 129 27.55 0.20 -1.14
C ASP A 129 26.25 -0.60 -1.07
N GLU A 130 26.22 -1.73 -1.78
CA GLU A 130 25.05 -2.62 -1.88
C GLU A 130 24.65 -3.20 -0.51
N SER A 131 25.63 -3.65 0.28
CA SER A 131 25.33 -4.25 1.59
C SER A 131 24.82 -3.21 2.60
N LEU A 132 25.34 -1.99 2.57
CA LEU A 132 24.86 -0.90 3.41
C LEU A 132 23.45 -0.49 3.01
N ASN A 133 23.19 -0.29 1.71
CA ASN A 133 21.87 0.10 1.20
C ASN A 133 20.81 -0.96 1.54
N VAL A 134 21.07 -2.24 1.24
CA VAL A 134 20.15 -3.34 1.56
C VAL A 134 19.90 -3.46 3.06
N THR A 135 20.90 -3.20 3.91
CA THR A 135 20.71 -3.19 5.37
C THR A 135 19.71 -2.11 5.79
N GLN A 136 19.77 -0.92 5.17
CA GLN A 136 18.78 0.14 5.42
C GLN A 136 17.39 -0.30 4.98
N TYR A 137 17.27 -0.86 3.77
CA TYR A 137 15.97 -1.26 3.23
C TYR A 137 15.28 -2.33 4.09
N LEU A 138 16.04 -3.29 4.62
CA LEU A 138 15.53 -4.35 5.48
C LEU A 138 15.10 -3.86 6.88
N SER A 139 15.40 -2.62 7.23
CA SER A 139 15.02 -2.00 8.51
C SER A 139 13.79 -1.09 8.44
N LEU A 140 13.22 -0.93 7.24
CA LEU A 140 12.01 -0.13 6.98
C LEU A 140 10.71 -0.82 7.40
#